data_AF-A0A9E3B5M7-F1
#
_entry.id   AF-A0A9E3B5M7-F1
#
_cell.length_a   1.000
_cell.length_b   1.000
_cell.length_c   1.000
_cell.angle_alpha   90.00
_cell.angle_beta   90.00
_cell.angle_gamma   90.00
#
_symmetry.space_group_name_H-M   'P 1'
#
loop_
_entity.id
_entity.type
_entity.pdbx_description
1 polymer ?
#
loop_
_entity_poly.entity_id
_entity_poly.type
_entity_poly.pdbx_seq_one_letter_code
_entity_poly.pdbx_strand_id
1 'polypeptide(L)'
;MAAISEQPDPVIAEHHELKRTLGPVSLIMMGIGAIIGAGIFVIAGTAAAEHAGPAVMISFVIAGFGCLFAGLCYAEFASLIPESGSA
;
A
#
# COMPACT_ATOMS: atom_id res chain seq x y z
N MET A 1 -31.91 42.52 5.70
CA MET A 1 -32.36 41.18 6.12
C MET A 1 -32.50 40.34 4.86
N ALA A 2 -31.59 39.48 4.43
CA ALA A 2 -30.22 39.15 4.80
C ALA A 2 -29.69 38.34 3.59
N ALA A 3 -28.43 38.56 3.21
CA ALA A 3 -27.61 37.66 2.39
C ALA A 3 -28.08 37.35 0.95
N ILE A 4 -27.82 38.30 0.03
CA ILE A 4 -27.48 37.97 -1.36
C ILE A 4 -25.96 37.82 -1.38
N SER A 5 -25.47 36.58 -1.36
CA SER A 5 -24.14 36.13 -1.83
C SER A 5 -23.76 34.84 -1.10
N GLU A 6 -24.32 33.73 -1.57
CA GLU A 6 -23.50 32.52 -1.67
C GLU A 6 -22.40 32.89 -2.64
N GLN A 7 -21.32 33.49 -2.13
CA GLN A 7 -20.04 33.38 -2.79
C GLN A 7 -19.86 31.86 -2.91
N PRO A 8 -19.88 31.26 -4.12
CA PRO A 8 -19.23 29.97 -4.25
C PRO A 8 -17.84 30.24 -3.70
N ASP A 9 -17.52 29.59 -2.59
CA ASP A 9 -16.16 29.55 -2.08
C ASP A 9 -15.27 29.43 -3.33
N PRO A 10 -14.37 30.39 -3.58
CA PRO A 10 -13.29 30.10 -4.48
C PRO A 10 -12.58 28.95 -3.77
N VAL A 11 -12.95 27.73 -4.14
CA VAL A 11 -12.04 26.62 -4.20
C VAL A 11 -10.99 27.13 -5.18
N ILE A 12 -10.10 27.97 -4.66
CA ILE A 12 -8.71 27.97 -5.04
C ILE A 12 -8.36 26.51 -4.76
N ALA A 13 -8.63 25.65 -5.75
CA ALA A 13 -7.90 24.44 -5.93
C ALA A 13 -6.49 24.97 -6.20
N GLU A 14 -5.80 25.36 -5.11
CA GLU A 14 -4.37 25.35 -5.11
C GLU A 14 -4.09 23.92 -5.51
N HIS A 15 -3.78 23.76 -6.79
CA HIS A 15 -3.17 22.58 -7.33
C HIS A 15 -1.86 22.48 -6.57
N HIS A 16 -1.94 21.90 -5.37
CA HIS A 16 -0.80 21.53 -4.56
C HIS A 16 -0.20 20.35 -5.31
N GLU A 17 0.49 20.68 -6.39
CA GLU A 17 1.17 19.75 -7.25
C GLU A 17 2.27 19.12 -6.38
N LEU A 18 1.99 17.93 -5.87
CA LEU A 18 2.93 17.17 -5.07
C LEU A 18 4.18 16.96 -5.90
N LYS A 19 5.27 17.62 -5.48
CA LYS A 19 6.57 17.44 -6.12
C LYS A 19 6.89 15.95 -6.10
N ARG A 20 7.01 15.32 -7.28
CA ARG A 20 7.44 13.92 -7.42
C ARG A 20 8.88 13.78 -6.91
N THR A 21 9.02 13.55 -5.61
CA THR A 21 10.31 13.34 -4.92
C THR A 21 10.52 11.87 -4.55
N LEU A 22 9.47 11.05 -4.58
CA LEU A 22 9.56 9.62 -4.32
C LEU A 22 10.19 8.92 -5.52
N GLY A 23 11.44 8.51 -5.35
CA GLY A 23 12.13 7.63 -6.29
C GLY A 23 11.77 6.15 -6.07
N PRO A 24 12.27 5.26 -6.95
CA PRO A 24 11.98 3.82 -6.90
C PRO A 24 12.35 3.19 -5.56
N VAL A 25 13.50 3.56 -5.01
CA VAL A 25 13.99 3.04 -3.72
C VAL A 25 13.09 3.49 -2.56
N SER A 26 12.64 4.74 -2.57
CA SER A 26 11.73 5.26 -1.55
C SER A 26 10.36 4.55 -1.61
N LEU A 27 9.86 4.25 -2.81
CA LEU A 27 8.62 3.48 -3.00
C LEU A 27 8.74 2.04 -2.50
N ILE A 28 9.87 1.37 -2.79
CA ILE A 28 10.14 0.01 -2.28
C ILE A 28 10.21 0.02 -0.75
N MET A 29 10.92 0.98 -0.16
CA MET A 29 11.02 1.11 1.29
C MET A 29 9.66 1.40 1.94
N MET A 30 8.83 2.23 1.31
CA MET A 30 7.45 2.47 1.74
C MET A 30 6.61 1.18 1.70
N GLY A 31 6.74 0.37 0.64
CA GLY A 31 6.07 -0.92 0.53
C GLY A 31 6.49 -1.92 1.61
N ILE A 32 7.81 -2.07 1.85
CA ILE A 32 8.33 -2.95 2.91
C ILE A 32 7.80 -2.51 4.27
N GLY A 33 7.84 -1.20 4.56
CA GLY A 33 7.32 -0.65 5.81
C GLY A 33 5.83 -0.91 6.01
N ALA A 34 5.02 -0.77 4.96
CA ALA A 34 3.59 -1.05 5.00
C ALA A 34 3.31 -2.54 5.25
N ILE A 35 4.01 -3.46 4.58
CA ILE A 35 3.79 -4.92 4.70
C ILE A 35 4.21 -5.42 6.10
N ILE A 36 5.40 -5.03 6.56
CA ILE A 36 5.93 -5.43 7.86
C ILE A 36 5.10 -4.78 8.98
N GLY A 37 4.76 -3.49 8.85
CA GLY A 37 4.02 -2.74 9.85
C GLY A 37 2.54 -3.11 9.98
N ALA A 38 1.89 -3.54 8.91
CA ALA A 38 0.46 -3.86 8.93
C ALA A 38 0.14 -5.20 9.63
N GLY A 39 1.08 -6.13 9.75
CA GLY A 39 0.70 -7.44 10.33
C GLY A 39 1.77 -8.46 10.66
N ILE A 40 2.99 -8.42 10.08
CA ILE A 40 3.93 -9.54 10.26
C ILE A 40 4.31 -9.79 11.72
N PHE A 41 4.45 -8.72 12.52
CA PHE A 41 4.90 -8.80 13.92
C PHE A 41 3.89 -9.47 14.85
N VAL A 42 2.59 -9.36 14.57
CA VAL A 42 1.55 -9.94 15.43
C VAL A 42 1.14 -11.31 14.89
N ILE A 43 0.91 -11.41 13.57
CA ILE A 43 0.32 -12.60 12.96
C ILE A 43 1.33 -13.76 12.89
N ALA A 44 2.63 -13.48 12.72
CA ALA A 44 3.64 -14.55 12.69
C ALA A 44 3.75 -15.28 14.04
N GLY A 45 3.61 -14.56 15.15
CA GLY A 45 3.68 -15.14 16.50
C GLY A 45 2.50 -16.06 16.80
N THR A 46 1.28 -15.61 16.49
CA THR A 46 0.08 -16.42 16.71
C THR A 46 0.00 -17.59 15.73
N ALA A 47 0.40 -17.40 14.47
CA ALA A 47 0.48 -18.48 13.48
C ALA A 47 1.51 -19.56 13.86
N ALA A 48 2.65 -19.17 14.45
CA ALA A 48 3.65 -20.11 14.93
C ALA A 48 3.14 -20.87 16.17
N ALA A 49 2.50 -20.20 17.12
CA ALA A 49 2.02 -20.81 18.35
C ALA A 49 0.83 -21.78 18.13
N GLU A 50 -0.16 -21.37 17.34
CA GLU A 50 -1.45 -22.07 17.28
C GLU A 50 -1.65 -22.92 16.01
N HIS A 51 -0.85 -22.69 14.95
CA HIS A 51 -1.11 -23.33 13.64
C HIS A 51 0.05 -24.17 13.09
N ALA A 52 1.28 -23.69 13.13
CA ALA A 52 2.38 -24.33 12.39
C ALA A 52 3.57 -24.79 13.25
N GLY A 53 3.76 -24.28 14.47
CA GLY A 53 4.92 -24.61 15.28
C GLY A 53 6.25 -24.34 14.55
N PRO A 54 7.26 -25.24 14.64
CA PRO A 54 8.53 -25.10 13.91
C PRO A 54 8.38 -25.06 12.38
N ALA A 55 7.25 -25.53 11.84
CA ALA A 55 7.01 -25.58 10.40
C ALA A 55 6.51 -24.25 9.81
N VAL A 56 6.34 -23.20 10.61
CA VAL A 56 5.84 -21.89 10.15
C VAL A 56 6.69 -21.29 9.01
N MET A 57 8.00 -21.56 9.00
CA MET A 57 8.89 -21.14 7.91
C MET A 57 8.51 -21.76 6.57
N ILE A 58 8.09 -23.03 6.54
CA ILE A 58 7.64 -23.69 5.30
C ILE A 58 6.34 -23.04 4.80
N SER A 59 5.41 -22.72 5.70
CA SER A 59 4.17 -22.01 5.35
C SER A 59 4.45 -20.63 4.75
N PHE A 60 5.41 -19.87 5.32
CA PHE A 60 5.81 -18.57 4.78
C PHE A 60 6.46 -18.66 3.40
N VAL A 61 7.25 -19.71 3.13
CA VAL A 61 7.83 -19.93 1.79
C VAL A 61 6.71 -20.17 0.76
N ILE A 62 5.75 -21.03 1.07
CA ILE A 62 4.62 -21.33 0.16
C ILE A 62 3.74 -20.07 -0.05
N ALA A 63 3.43 -19.35 1.03
CA ALA A 63 2.69 -18.08 0.94
C ALA A 63 3.46 -17.03 0.13
N GLY A 64 4.79 -16.97 0.28
CA GLY A 64 5.66 -16.09 -0.50
C GLY A 64 5.60 -16.36 -2.00
N PHE A 65 5.56 -17.62 -2.41
CA PHE A 65 5.34 -17.96 -3.83
C PHE A 65 3.97 -17.49 -4.33
N GLY A 66 2.90 -17.63 -3.54
CA GLY A 66 1.59 -17.08 -3.89
C GLY A 66 1.60 -15.56 -4.04
N CYS A 67 2.22 -14.86 -3.09
CA CYS A 67 2.40 -13.41 -3.14
C CYS A 67 3.25 -12.95 -4.33
N LEU A 68 4.23 -13.75 -4.78
CA LEU A 68 5.05 -13.42 -5.94
C LEU A 68 4.20 -13.39 -7.22
N PHE A 69 3.35 -14.39 -7.43
CA PHE A 69 2.42 -14.41 -8.56
C PHE A 69 1.44 -13.23 -8.52
N ALA A 70 0.86 -12.95 -7.34
CA ALA A 70 -0.01 -11.79 -7.17
C ALA A 70 0.73 -10.47 -7.43
N GLY A 71 1.97 -10.35 -6.95
CA GLY A 71 2.82 -9.19 -7.14
C GLY A 71 3.20 -8.96 -8.61
N LEU A 72 3.42 -10.02 -9.38
CA LEU A 72 3.66 -9.94 -10.83
C LEU A 72 2.44 -9.38 -11.57
N CYS A 73 1.24 -9.89 -11.29
CA CYS A 73 0.01 -9.35 -11.87
C CYS A 73 -0.18 -7.87 -11.50
N TYR A 74 0.08 -7.53 -10.23
CA TYR A 74 -0.06 -6.16 -9.76
C TYR A 74 0.99 -5.21 -10.38
N ALA A 75 2.21 -5.71 -10.63
CA ALA A 75 3.25 -4.96 -11.32
C ALA A 75 2.89 -4.69 -12.80
N GLU A 76 2.21 -5.63 -13.46
CA GLU A 76 1.70 -5.44 -14.82
C GLU A 76 0.66 -4.30 -14.85
N PHE A 77 -0.32 -4.32 -13.95
CA PHE A 77 -1.32 -3.26 -13.83
C PHE A 77 -0.71 -1.90 -13.47
N ALA A 78 0.21 -1.87 -12.49
CA ALA A 78 0.89 -0.64 -12.08
C ALA A 78 1.74 0.00 -13.21
N SER A 79 2.17 -0.80 -14.19
CA SER A 79 2.91 -0.30 -15.37
C SER A 79 1.98 0.21 -16.47
N LEU A 80 0.74 -0.29 -16.54
CA LEU A 80 -0.25 0.07 -17.55
C LEU A 80 -1.07 1.32 -17.18
N ILE A 81 -1.35 1.51 -15.88
CA ILE A 81 -2.24 2.55 -15.38
C ILE A 81 -1.49 3.38 -14.32
N PRO A 82 -0.77 4.45 -14.70
CA PRO A 82 0.02 5.27 -13.77
C PRO A 82 -0.87 6.30 -13.05
N GLU A 83 -1.97 5.82 -12.45
CA GLU A 83 -2.89 6.62 -11.64
C GLU A 83 -2.54 6.49 -10.16
N SER A 84 -2.80 7.55 -9.38
CA SER A 84 -2.46 7.56 -7.95
C SER A 84 -3.57 6.88 -7.13
N GLY A 85 -3.64 5.54 -7.18
CA GLY A 85 -4.64 4.74 -6.45
C GLY A 85 -4.48 3.23 -6.67
N SER A 86 -4.93 2.39 -5.72
CA SER A 86 -4.59 0.97 -5.54
C SER A 86 -5.23 -0.04 -6.52
N ALA A 87 -5.31 0.29 -7.80
CA ALA A 87 -5.50 -0.56 -8.99
C ALA A 87 -5.67 0.34 -10.22
#